data_AF-A0A084UBM4-F1
#
_entry.id   AF-A0A084UBM4-F1
#
_cell.length_a   1.000
_cell.length_b   1.000
_cell.length_c   1.000
_cell.angle_alpha   90.00
_cell.angle_beta   90.00
_cell.angle_gamma   90.00
#
_symmetry.space_group_name_H-M   'P 1'
#
loop_
_entity.id
_entity.type
_entity.pdbx_description
1 polymer ?
#
loop_
_entity_poly.entity_id
_entity_poly.type
_entity_poly.pdbx_seq_one_letter_code
_entity_poly.pdbx_strand_id
1 'polypeptide(L)'
;MRENQRRDREIPRRETEIMRAELIAEEMASAVRLLGGNGTAKEQNWRASRLTGLSQTVIERLRWKKIKRIPADIADTVREAVESHNEGSLQRAKHELFMAQQRNAVLAAKLRAVDPDRYRSEIDCLRGPVSGLGRNADLSS
;
A
#
# COMPACT_ATOMS: atom_id res chain seq x y z
N MET A 1 -35.98 -40.53 16.93
CA MET A 1 -34.68 -39.88 16.66
C MET A 1 -34.88 -38.52 15.99
N ARG A 2 -34.94 -37.40 16.73
CA ARG A 2 -34.92 -36.01 16.18
C ARG A 2 -34.49 -34.97 17.23
N GLU A 3 -33.46 -35.24 18.03
CA GLU A 3 -33.04 -34.31 19.09
C GLU A 3 -31.63 -33.73 18.90
N ASN A 4 -30.79 -34.40 18.10
CA ASN A 4 -29.41 -33.95 17.88
C ASN A 4 -29.27 -32.84 16.82
N GLN A 5 -30.30 -32.54 16.01
CA GLN A 5 -30.21 -31.56 14.92
C GLN A 5 -30.41 -30.09 15.34
N ARG A 6 -30.68 -29.80 16.62
CA ARG A 6 -30.85 -28.41 17.11
C ARG A 6 -29.58 -27.81 17.74
N ARG A 7 -28.57 -28.62 18.06
CA ARG A 7 -27.31 -28.13 18.69
C ARG A 7 -26.30 -27.56 17.70
N ASP A 8 -26.44 -27.82 16.40
CA ASP A 8 -25.48 -27.38 15.36
C ASP A 8 -25.68 -25.93 14.90
N ARG A 9 -26.69 -25.19 15.41
CA ARG A 9 -27.01 -23.82 14.97
C ARG A 9 -26.56 -22.71 15.91
N GLU A 10 -26.01 -23.05 17.07
CA GLU A 10 -25.53 -22.07 18.03
C GLU A 10 -24.03 -22.23 18.16
N ILE A 11 -23.27 -21.48 17.35
CA ILE A 11 -21.91 -21.12 17.78
C ILE A 11 -22.11 -20.46 19.15
N PRO A 12 -21.62 -21.07 20.25
CA PRO A 12 -21.88 -20.55 21.58
C PRO A 12 -21.37 -19.11 21.62
N ARG A 13 -22.14 -18.18 22.20
CA ARG A 13 -21.80 -16.74 22.27
C ARG A 13 -20.32 -16.48 22.63
N ARG A 14 -19.76 -17.36 23.46
CA ARG A 14 -18.35 -17.39 23.84
C ARG A 14 -17.39 -17.57 22.65
N GLU A 15 -17.65 -18.47 21.72
CA GLU A 15 -16.85 -18.66 20.51
C GLU A 15 -16.95 -17.44 19.59
N THR A 16 -18.13 -16.85 19.42
CA THR A 16 -18.28 -15.62 18.63
C THR A 16 -17.53 -14.43 19.24
N GLU A 17 -17.51 -14.32 20.57
CA GLU A 17 -16.75 -13.28 21.28
C GLU A 17 -15.24 -13.47 21.14
N ILE A 18 -14.76 -14.73 21.17
CA ILE A 18 -13.34 -15.06 20.97
C ILE A 18 -12.93 -14.69 19.55
N MET A 19 -13.68 -15.11 18.54
CA MET A 19 -13.41 -14.77 17.14
C MET A 19 -13.37 -13.24 16.93
N ARG A 20 -14.30 -12.51 17.55
CA ARG A 20 -14.33 -11.04 17.47
C ARG A 20 -13.09 -10.41 18.09
N ALA A 21 -12.67 -10.88 19.27
CA ALA A 21 -11.49 -10.37 19.95
C ALA A 21 -10.21 -10.65 19.15
N GLU A 22 -10.12 -11.83 18.54
CA GLU A 22 -9.01 -12.20 17.66
C GLU A 22 -8.95 -11.29 16.43
N LEU A 23 -10.07 -11.10 15.73
CA LEU A 23 -10.15 -10.20 14.57
C LEU A 23 -9.69 -8.77 14.91
N ILE A 24 -10.13 -8.23 16.05
CA ILE A 24 -9.69 -6.91 16.50
C ILE A 24 -8.19 -6.90 16.79
N ALA A 25 -7.65 -7.96 17.41
CA ALA A 25 -6.21 -8.05 17.65
C ALA A 25 -5.40 -8.14 16.35
N GLU A 26 -5.91 -8.80 15.32
CA GLU A 26 -5.28 -8.86 14.01
C GLU A 26 -5.31 -7.50 13.31
N GLU A 27 -6.47 -6.85 13.32
CA GLU A 27 -6.69 -5.51 12.79
C GLU A 27 -5.70 -4.52 13.41
N MET A 28 -5.64 -4.47 14.75
CA MET A 28 -4.75 -3.56 15.47
C MET A 28 -3.27 -3.85 15.23
N ALA A 29 -2.87 -5.13 15.17
CA ALA A 29 -1.49 -5.49 14.87
C ALA A 29 -1.09 -5.08 13.44
N SER A 30 -2.01 -5.20 12.48
CA SER A 30 -1.82 -4.73 11.10
C SER A 30 -1.73 -3.20 11.03
N ALA A 31 -2.68 -2.50 11.66
CA ALA A 31 -2.74 -1.04 11.72
C ALA A 31 -1.45 -0.43 12.30
N VAL A 32 -0.94 -0.99 13.40
CA VAL A 32 0.32 -0.54 14.01
C VAL A 32 1.51 -0.71 13.07
N ARG A 33 1.57 -1.81 12.29
CA ARG A 33 2.63 -2.01 11.29
C ARG A 33 2.52 -1.01 10.14
N LEU A 34 1.30 -0.75 9.66
CA LEU A 34 1.03 0.25 8.63
C LEU A 34 1.51 1.63 9.07
N LEU A 35 1.08 2.09 10.24
CA LEU A 35 1.49 3.38 10.83
C LEU A 35 2.99 3.48 11.06
N GLY A 36 3.63 2.36 11.40
CA GLY A 36 5.08 2.29 11.59
C GLY A 36 5.88 2.42 10.28
N GLY A 37 5.32 2.01 9.14
CA GLY A 37 5.98 2.02 7.84
C GLY A 37 7.23 1.13 7.78
N ASN A 38 8.22 1.52 6.98
CA ASN A 38 9.45 0.73 6.78
C ASN A 38 10.51 1.03 7.84
N GLY A 39 11.30 0.04 8.27
CA GLY A 39 12.44 0.24 9.17
C GLY A 39 12.54 -0.85 10.23
N THR A 40 13.34 -0.62 11.27
CA THR A 40 13.45 -1.54 12.39
C THR A 40 12.16 -1.57 13.22
N ALA A 41 11.91 -2.66 13.95
CA ALA A 41 10.73 -2.78 14.81
C ALA A 41 10.64 -1.63 15.84
N LYS A 42 11.78 -1.20 16.40
CA LYS A 42 11.87 -0.09 17.36
C LYS A 42 11.43 1.23 16.74
N GLU A 43 11.90 1.54 15.53
CA GLU A 43 11.53 2.78 14.83
C GLU A 43 10.07 2.77 14.36
N GLN A 44 9.56 1.62 13.91
CA GLN A 44 8.16 1.44 13.57
C GLN A 44 7.26 1.71 14.80
N ASN A 45 7.61 1.13 15.95
CA ASN A 45 6.86 1.34 17.19
C ASN A 45 6.92 2.81 17.64
N TRP A 46 8.09 3.45 17.52
CA TRP A 46 8.25 4.87 17.83
C TRP A 46 7.37 5.74 16.93
N ARG A 47 7.35 5.50 15.61
CA ARG A 47 6.49 6.23 14.67
C ARG A 47 5.01 6.01 14.96
N ALA A 48 4.58 4.77 15.14
CA ALA A 48 3.20 4.45 15.48
C ALA A 48 2.78 5.08 16.82
N SER A 49 3.65 5.12 17.83
CA SER A 49 3.37 5.83 19.09
C SER A 49 3.18 7.34 18.92
N ARG A 50 3.93 7.96 17.99
CA ARG A 50 3.80 9.39 17.70
C ARG A 50 2.49 9.71 17.01
N LEU A 51 2.06 8.86 16.07
CA LEU A 51 0.83 9.07 15.32
C LEU A 51 -0.43 8.81 16.16
N THR A 52 -0.38 7.82 17.05
CA THR A 52 -1.53 7.44 17.88
C THR A 52 -1.59 8.15 19.22
N GLY A 53 -0.48 8.76 19.68
CA GLY A 53 -0.36 9.31 21.03
C GLY A 53 -0.28 8.26 22.15
N LEU A 54 -0.32 6.96 21.81
CA LEU A 54 -0.21 5.86 22.77
C LEU A 54 1.24 5.62 23.18
N SER A 55 1.46 5.03 24.36
CA SER A 55 2.82 4.67 24.79
C SER A 55 3.43 3.59 23.89
N GLN A 56 4.76 3.62 23.71
CA GLN A 56 5.47 2.62 22.91
C GLN A 56 5.23 1.19 23.42
N THR A 57 5.08 1.00 24.73
CA THR A 57 4.77 -0.30 25.32
C THR A 57 3.40 -0.81 24.88
N VAL A 58 2.39 0.06 24.80
CA VAL A 58 1.06 -0.33 24.30
C VAL A 58 1.16 -0.72 22.82
N ILE A 59 1.84 0.09 22.02
CA ILE A 59 2.08 -0.17 20.59
C ILE A 59 2.79 -1.50 20.36
N GLU A 60 3.85 -1.79 21.13
CA GLU A 60 4.55 -3.07 21.08
C GLU A 60 3.64 -4.25 21.41
N ARG A 61 2.83 -4.12 22.45
CA ARG A 61 1.90 -5.18 22.86
C ARG A 61 0.81 -5.40 21.81
N LEU A 62 0.29 -4.35 21.18
CA LEU A 62 -0.65 -4.45 20.06
C LEU A 62 -0.01 -5.13 18.85
N ARG A 63 1.18 -4.69 18.44
CA ARG A 63 1.95 -5.26 17.30
C ARG A 63 2.16 -6.76 17.44
N TRP A 64 2.45 -7.22 18.65
CA TRP A 64 2.70 -8.63 18.97
C TRP A 64 1.48 -9.37 19.50
N LYS A 65 0.27 -8.79 19.40
CA LYS A 65 -0.99 -9.40 19.86
C LYS A 65 -0.95 -9.89 21.32
N LYS A 66 -0.19 -9.20 22.19
CA LYS A 66 -0.02 -9.57 23.62
C LYS A 66 -1.21 -9.17 24.50
N ILE A 67 -2.23 -8.53 23.95
CA ILE A 67 -3.42 -8.07 24.67
C ILE A 67 -4.59 -8.95 24.23
N LYS A 68 -5.15 -9.74 25.15
CA LYS A 68 -6.26 -10.68 24.85
C LYS A 68 -7.57 -9.97 24.52
N ARG A 69 -7.83 -8.83 25.17
CA ARG A 69 -9.03 -8.01 24.96
C ARG A 69 -8.57 -6.56 24.87
N ILE A 70 -8.64 -6.02 23.67
CA ILE A 70 -8.23 -4.64 23.41
C ILE A 70 -9.38 -3.72 23.84
N PRO A 71 -9.14 -2.74 24.72
CA PRO A 71 -10.13 -1.72 25.06
C PRO A 71 -10.60 -0.97 23.81
N ALA A 72 -11.89 -0.64 23.75
CA ALA A 72 -12.48 0.07 22.62
C ALA A 72 -11.76 1.40 22.34
N ASP A 73 -11.50 2.18 23.39
CA ASP A 73 -10.81 3.48 23.28
C ASP A 73 -9.45 3.38 22.58
N ILE A 74 -8.69 2.31 22.86
CA ILE A 74 -7.39 2.07 22.22
C ILE A 74 -7.58 1.71 20.75
N ALA A 75 -8.58 0.86 20.45
CA ALA A 75 -8.87 0.47 19.07
C ALA A 75 -9.32 1.68 18.24
N ASP A 76 -10.19 2.52 18.78
CA ASP A 76 -10.71 3.70 18.11
C ASP A 76 -9.60 4.74 17.88
N THR A 77 -8.73 4.97 18.87
CA THR A 77 -7.54 5.83 18.72
C THR A 77 -6.63 5.35 17.58
N VAL A 78 -6.42 4.03 17.45
CA VAL A 78 -5.59 3.48 16.37
C VAL A 78 -6.28 3.62 15.02
N ARG A 79 -7.60 3.41 14.94
CA ARG A 79 -8.37 3.58 13.70
C ARG A 79 -8.35 5.03 13.21
N GLU A 80 -8.61 5.98 14.10
CA GLU A 80 -8.54 7.42 13.79
C GLU A 80 -7.16 7.83 13.28
N ALA A 81 -6.10 7.30 13.90
CA ALA A 81 -4.73 7.55 13.44
C ALA A 81 -4.46 6.96 12.06
N VAL A 82 -5.02 5.78 11.74
CA VAL A 82 -4.93 5.17 10.40
C VAL A 82 -5.67 6.00 9.36
N GLU A 83 -6.88 6.46 9.68
CA GLU A 83 -7.67 7.33 8.79
C GLU A 83 -6.91 8.62 8.49
N SER A 84 -6.43 9.31 9.52
CA SER A 84 -5.60 10.52 9.38
C SER A 84 -4.34 10.27 8.55
N HIS A 85 -3.68 9.12 8.75
CA HIS A 85 -2.50 8.74 7.98
C HIS A 85 -2.82 8.50 6.50
N ASN A 86 -3.94 7.85 6.21
CA ASN A 86 -4.39 7.56 4.86
C ASN A 86 -4.78 8.84 4.13
N GLU A 87 -5.50 9.75 4.79
CA GLU A 87 -5.85 11.06 4.23
C GLU A 87 -4.60 11.88 3.90
N GLY A 88 -3.64 11.96 4.83
CA GLY A 88 -2.37 12.65 4.60
C GLY A 88 -1.53 12.00 3.49
N SER A 89 -1.60 10.68 3.33
CA SER A 89 -0.92 9.96 2.24
C SER A 89 -1.59 10.20 0.89
N LEU A 90 -2.93 10.22 0.86
CA LEU A 90 -3.70 10.53 -0.34
C LEU A 90 -3.45 11.97 -0.83
N GLN A 91 -3.40 12.93 0.09
CA GLN A 91 -3.10 14.33 -0.25
C GLN A 91 -1.71 14.48 -0.86
N ARG A 92 -0.69 13.81 -0.29
CA ARG A 92 0.66 13.77 -0.86
C ARG A 92 0.67 13.17 -2.25
N ALA A 93 0.04 12.02 -2.45
CA ALA A 93 -0.05 11.38 -3.77
C ALA A 93 -0.76 12.27 -4.81
N LYS A 94 -1.84 12.96 -4.43
CA LYS A 94 -2.53 13.92 -5.30
C LYS A 94 -1.62 15.08 -5.69
N HIS A 95 -0.86 15.62 -4.74
CA HIS A 95 0.07 16.70 -5.01
C HIS A 95 1.21 16.26 -5.94
N GLU A 96 1.79 15.08 -5.71
CA GLU A 96 2.84 14.52 -6.57
C GLU A 96 2.34 14.29 -8.00
N LEU A 97 1.13 13.73 -8.15
CA LEU A 97 0.48 13.56 -9.45
C LEU A 97 0.31 14.90 -10.17
N PHE A 98 -0.17 15.92 -9.46
CA PHE A 98 -0.35 17.26 -10.02
C PHE A 98 0.98 17.85 -10.51
N MET A 99 2.03 17.75 -9.70
CA MET A 99 3.37 18.21 -10.08
C MET A 99 3.93 17.44 -11.28
N ALA A 100 3.70 16.13 -11.36
CA ALA A 100 4.10 15.32 -12.50
C ALA A 100 3.34 15.72 -13.78
N GLN A 101 2.04 15.99 -13.68
CA GLN A 101 1.22 16.47 -14.80
C GLN A 101 1.71 17.83 -15.31
N GLN A 102 2.04 18.76 -14.43
CA GLN A 102 2.60 20.06 -14.84
C GLN A 102 3.95 19.88 -15.57
N ARG A 103 4.85 19.06 -15.04
CA ARG A 103 6.14 18.76 -15.69
C ARG A 103 5.93 18.13 -17.07
N ASN A 104 5.01 17.17 -17.17
CA ASN A 104 4.66 16.54 -18.45
C ASN A 104 4.04 17.53 -19.43
N ALA A 105 3.17 18.44 -18.98
CA ALA A 105 2.57 19.45 -19.84
C ALA A 105 3.63 20.41 -20.42
N VAL A 106 4.60 20.83 -19.60
CA VAL A 106 5.74 21.64 -20.05
C VAL A 106 6.59 20.88 -21.08
N LEU A 107 6.88 19.60 -20.83
CA LEU A 107 7.62 18.77 -21.78
C LEU A 107 6.86 18.58 -23.09
N ALA A 108 5.55 18.32 -23.02
CA ALA A 108 4.69 18.18 -24.20
C ALA A 108 4.61 19.49 -25.00
N ALA A 109 4.51 20.64 -24.33
CA ALA A 109 4.54 21.95 -24.99
C ALA A 109 5.90 22.19 -25.69
N LYS A 110 7.02 21.86 -25.02
CA LYS A 110 8.35 21.92 -25.64
C LYS A 110 8.46 21.00 -26.85
N LEU A 111 7.97 19.76 -26.77
CA LEU A 111 7.98 18.83 -27.91
C LEU A 111 7.12 19.31 -29.07
N ARG A 112 5.97 19.96 -28.82
CA ARG A 112 5.16 20.57 -29.89
C ARG A 112 5.82 21.79 -30.52
N ALA A 113 6.64 22.52 -29.77
CA ALA A 113 7.39 23.66 -30.27
C ALA A 113 8.67 23.26 -31.02
N VAL A 114 9.12 22.01 -30.86
CA VAL A 114 10.18 21.42 -31.69
C VAL A 114 9.59 21.11 -33.06
N ASP A 115 10.08 21.80 -34.08
CA ASP A 115 9.69 21.55 -35.47
C ASP A 115 10.27 20.19 -35.93
N PRO A 116 9.43 19.19 -36.22
CA PRO A 116 9.90 17.87 -36.64
C PRO A 116 10.60 17.91 -37.99
N ASP A 117 10.30 18.88 -38.86
CA ASP A 117 10.94 19.00 -40.17
C ASP A 117 12.38 19.50 -40.05
N ARG A 118 12.70 20.26 -39.00
CA ARG A 118 14.06 20.77 -38.73
C ARG A 118 15.06 19.67 -38.37
N TYR A 119 14.61 18.59 -37.73
CA TYR A 119 15.44 17.46 -37.29
C TYR A 119 15.25 16.22 -38.17
N ARG A 120 14.49 16.32 -39.26
CA ARG A 120 14.09 15.21 -40.10
C ARG A 120 15.29 14.48 -40.72
N SER A 121 16.31 15.22 -41.16
CA SER A 121 17.56 14.65 -41.69
C SER A 121 18.33 13.81 -40.66
N GLU A 122 18.44 14.28 -39.41
CA GLU A 122 19.10 13.55 -38.33
C GLU A 122 18.29 12.32 -37.88
N ILE A 123 16.97 12.43 -37.85
CA ILE A 123 16.05 11.31 -37.56
C ILE A 123 16.10 10.25 -38.67
N ASP A 124 16.15 10.67 -39.93
CA ASP A 124 16.25 9.79 -41.09
C ASP A 124 17.63 9.09 -41.15
N CYS A 125 18.71 9.75 -40.72
CA CYS A 125 20.04 9.12 -40.54
C CYS A 125 20.05 8.07 -39.42
N LEU A 126 19.29 8.26 -38.33
CA LEU A 126 19.13 7.26 -37.27
C LEU A 126 18.20 6.11 -37.69
N ARG A 127 17.30 6.35 -38.64
CA ARG A 127 16.41 5.37 -39.28
C ARG A 127 17.05 4.77 -40.54
N GLY A 128 18.38 4.62 -40.54
CA GLY A 128 19.10 3.87 -41.57
C GLY A 128 18.49 2.47 -41.77
N PRO A 129 18.66 1.87 -42.96
CA PRO A 129 17.93 0.68 -43.35
C PRO A 129 18.17 -0.44 -42.33
N VAL A 130 17.09 -1.05 -41.86
CA VAL A 130 17.13 -2.39 -41.25
C VAL A 130 17.56 -3.37 -42.35
N SER A 131 18.84 -3.35 -42.70
CA SER A 131 19.46 -4.18 -43.73
C SER A 131 20.82 -4.56 -43.18
N GLY A 132 20.80 -5.46 -42.20
CA GLY A 132 22.02 -5.90 -41.53
C GLY A 132 21.85 -6.95 -40.44
N LEU A 133 20.67 -7.56 -40.26
CA LEU A 133 20.56 -8.79 -39.46
C LEU A 133 20.21 -9.95 -40.40
N GLY A 134 21.21 -10.82 -40.53
CA GLY A 134 21.33 -11.90 -41.50
C GLY A 134 20.07 -12.72 -41.74
N ARG A 135 19.62 -12.71 -43.00
CA ARG A 135 19.16 -13.95 -43.64
C ARG A 135 20.37 -14.89 -43.71
N ASN A 136 20.57 -15.70 -42.69
CA ASN A 136 21.34 -16.94 -42.70
C ASN A 136 21.06 -17.66 -41.37
N ALA A 137 19.82 -18.09 -41.18
CA ALA A 137 19.51 -19.17 -40.25
C ALA A 137 18.62 -20.13 -41.05
N ASP A 138 19.26 -21.22 -41.47
CA ASP A 138 18.74 -22.52 -41.83
C ASP A 138 17.58 -22.60 -42.82
N LEU A 139 17.87 -23.13 -44.01
CA LEU A 139 17.07 -24.17 -44.68
C LEU A 139 17.82 -24.63 -45.95
N SER A 140 18.66 -25.65 -45.80
CA SER A 140 18.94 -26.62 -46.87
C SER A 140 19.52 -27.90 -46.29
N SER A 141 18.67 -28.94 -46.32
CA SER A 141 18.92 -30.38 -46.50
C SER A 141 19.87 -31.12 -45.57
#